data_AF-W1YL12-F1
#
_entry.id   AF-W1YL12-F1
#
_cell.length_a   1.000
_cell.length_b   1.000
_cell.length_c   1.000
_cell.angle_alpha   90.00
_cell.angle_beta   90.00
_cell.angle_gamma   90.00
#
_symmetry.space_group_name_H-M   'P 1'
#
loop_
_entity.id
_entity.type
_entity.pdbx_description
1 polymer ?
#
loop_
_entity_poly.entity_id
_entity_poly.type
_entity_poly.pdbx_seq_one_letter_code
_entity_poly.pdbx_strand_id
1 'polypeptide(L)'
;NVEYTENDGIGKILNLCFEDYVEENLIQPTIVYGHPKEISPLAKASRENPLATERFEAFIYGRELANGFSELNDPIDQKQRFLDQLKEREAGDDEAHRMDEDFVTAL
;
A
#
# COMPACT_ATOMS: atom_id res chain seq x y z
N ASN A 1 12.37 16.01 8.12
CA ASN A 1 10.90 15.99 8.01
C ASN A 1 10.59 15.50 6.63
N VAL A 2 9.73 14.48 6.51
CA VAL A 2 9.26 13.98 5.22
C VAL A 2 8.47 15.06 4.48
N GLU A 3 8.65 15.15 3.17
CA GLU A 3 7.84 16.03 2.31
C GLU A 3 6.49 15.36 2.02
N TYR A 4 5.39 16.11 2.13
CA TYR A 4 4.04 15.63 1.83
C TYR A 4 3.19 16.77 1.24
N THR A 5 2.10 16.41 0.57
CA THR A 5 1.16 17.29 -0.10
C THR A 5 -0.20 17.30 0.61
N GLU A 6 -1.09 18.22 0.23
CA GLU A 6 -2.46 18.27 0.77
C GLU A 6 -3.31 17.03 0.43
N ASN A 7 -2.89 16.26 -0.59
CA ASN A 7 -3.59 15.05 -1.03
C ASN A 7 -3.08 13.78 -0.34
N ASP A 8 -1.98 13.84 0.41
CA ASP A 8 -1.41 12.67 1.07
C ASP A 8 -2.16 12.39 2.38
N GLY A 9 -2.82 11.23 2.44
CA GLY A 9 -3.46 10.76 3.66
C GLY A 9 -2.43 10.25 4.68
N ILE A 10 -2.96 9.91 5.85
CA ILE A 10 -2.12 9.44 6.97
C ILE A 10 -1.34 8.17 6.62
N GLY A 11 -1.87 7.32 5.74
CA GLY A 11 -1.21 6.08 5.32
C GLY A 11 0.02 6.37 4.46
N LYS A 12 -0.09 7.29 3.51
CA LYS A 12 1.03 7.71 2.65
C LYS A 12 2.11 8.43 3.45
N ILE A 13 1.72 9.33 4.36
CA ILE A 13 2.68 10.01 5.26
C ILE A 13 3.41 9.01 6.17
N LEU A 14 2.71 7.98 6.67
CA LEU A 14 3.34 6.93 7.48
C LEU A 14 4.37 6.14 6.66
N ASN A 15 4.05 5.83 5.40
CA ASN A 15 4.97 5.15 4.48
C ASN A 15 6.23 5.97 4.22
N LEU A 16 6.07 7.27 3.91
CA LEU A 16 7.19 8.18 3.71
C LEU A 16 8.09 8.26 4.96
N CYS A 17 7.50 8.28 6.16
CA CYS A 17 8.26 8.21 7.40
C CYS A 17 9.02 6.89 7.56
N PHE A 18 8.43 5.77 7.14
CA PHE A 18 9.09 4.47 7.19
C PHE A 18 10.29 4.41 6.24
N GLU A 19 10.12 4.87 5.00
CA GLU A 19 11.19 4.92 3.99
C GLU A 19 12.36 5.81 4.46
N ASP A 20 12.08 7.02 4.94
CA ASP A 20 13.11 7.99 5.35
C ASP A 20 13.84 7.63 6.66
N TYR A 21 13.15 6.97 7.61
CA TYR A 21 13.68 6.83 8.97
C TYR A 21 13.92 5.39 9.42
N VAL A 22 13.31 4.40 8.77
CA VAL A 22 13.32 3.01 9.25
C VAL A 22 14.02 2.08 8.26
N GLU A 23 13.70 2.17 6.96
CA GLU A 23 14.11 1.19 5.95
C GLU A 23 15.63 0.92 5.95
N GLU A 24 16.45 1.97 5.87
CA GLU A 24 17.92 1.85 5.80
C GLU A 24 18.54 1.18 7.05
N ASN A 25 17.81 1.19 8.17
CA ASN A 25 18.25 0.61 9.44
C ASN A 25 17.93 -0.89 9.57
N LEU A 26 17.16 -1.47 8.64
CA LEU A 26 16.75 -2.88 8.65
C LEU A 26 17.87 -3.80 8.12
N ILE A 27 18.94 -3.95 8.91
CA ILE A 27 20.14 -4.70 8.50
C ILE A 27 19.93 -6.22 8.55
N GLN A 28 19.34 -6.73 9.63
CA GLN A 28 19.02 -8.16 9.78
C GLN A 28 17.69 -8.50 9.09
N PRO A 29 17.43 -9.77 8.76
CA PRO A 29 16.14 -10.19 8.23
C PRO A 29 14.98 -9.74 9.11
N THR A 30 14.19 -8.82 8.58
CA THR A 30 13.09 -8.17 9.29
C THR A 30 11.84 -8.23 8.44
N ILE A 31 10.74 -8.69 9.04
CA ILE A 31 9.41 -8.65 8.43
C ILE A 31 8.70 -7.42 8.98
N VAL A 32 8.38 -6.49 8.09
CA VAL A 32 7.52 -5.33 8.37
C VAL A 32 6.12 -5.70 7.92
N TYR A 33 5.10 -5.46 8.75
CA TYR A 33 3.72 -5.85 8.45
C TYR A 33 2.72 -4.84 9.00
N GLY A 34 1.47 -4.93 8.54
CA GLY A 34 0.42 -3.99 8.95
C GLY A 34 0.44 -2.70 8.14
N HIS A 35 0.82 -2.78 6.87
CA HIS A 35 0.89 -1.64 5.95
C HIS A 35 -0.47 -0.94 5.82
N PRO A 36 -0.49 0.40 5.73
CA PRO A 36 -1.73 1.15 5.54
C PRO A 36 -2.54 0.69 4.32
N LYS A 37 -3.87 0.71 4.45
CA LYS A 37 -4.80 0.39 3.36
C LYS A 37 -4.62 1.31 2.15
N GLU A 38 -4.33 2.58 2.42
CA GLU A 38 -4.14 3.64 1.42
C GLU A 38 -3.06 3.28 0.38
N ILE A 39 -1.91 2.76 0.84
CA ILE A 39 -0.78 2.39 -0.04
C ILE A 39 -0.82 0.93 -0.52
N SER A 40 -1.90 0.19 -0.22
CA SER A 40 -1.98 -1.25 -0.44
C SER A 40 -3.26 -1.63 -1.20
N PRO A 41 -3.41 -1.19 -2.47
CA PRO A 41 -4.67 -1.26 -3.21
C PRO A 41 -5.14 -2.68 -3.53
N LEU A 42 -4.25 -3.66 -3.51
CA LEU A 42 -4.54 -5.08 -3.79
C LEU A 42 -4.55 -5.96 -2.53
N ALA A 43 -4.12 -5.42 -1.38
CA ALA A 43 -4.03 -6.20 -0.15
C ALA A 43 -5.37 -6.19 0.61
N LYS A 44 -5.75 -7.35 1.12
CA LYS A 44 -6.95 -7.51 1.94
C LYS A 44 -6.85 -6.67 3.22
N ALA A 45 -7.93 -6.00 3.58
CA ALA A 45 -8.01 -5.21 4.80
C ALA A 45 -7.81 -6.12 6.03
N SER A 46 -7.09 -5.62 7.03
CA SER A 46 -6.90 -6.35 8.29
C SER A 46 -8.22 -6.45 9.05
N ARG A 47 -8.46 -7.63 9.62
CA ARG A 47 -9.64 -7.90 10.46
C ARG A 47 -9.58 -7.17 11.80
N GLU A 48 -8.37 -6.83 12.26
CA GLU A 48 -8.13 -6.21 13.57
C GLU A 48 -8.02 -4.69 13.48
N ASN A 49 -7.46 -4.18 12.37
CA ASN A 49 -7.30 -2.75 12.12
C ASN A 49 -7.75 -2.40 10.69
N PRO A 50 -8.94 -1.81 10.50
CA PRO A 50 -9.46 -1.44 9.17
C PRO A 50 -8.60 -0.43 8.40
N LEU A 51 -7.71 0.31 9.07
CA LEU A 51 -6.77 1.24 8.43
C LEU A 51 -5.52 0.55 7.88
N ALA A 52 -5.30 -0.73 8.23
CA ALA A 52 -4.17 -1.53 7.79
C ALA A 52 -4.62 -2.70 6.92
N THR A 53 -3.66 -3.38 6.31
CA THR A 53 -3.86 -4.55 5.48
C THR A 53 -3.07 -5.74 5.98
N GLU A 54 -3.48 -6.94 5.56
CA GLU A 54 -2.74 -8.18 5.78
C GLU A 54 -1.56 -8.29 4.77
N ARG A 55 -0.71 -7.26 4.73
CA ARG A 55 0.49 -7.15 3.88
C ARG A 55 1.76 -7.15 4.72
N PHE A 56 2.78 -7.81 4.22
CA PHE A 56 4.14 -7.77 4.73
C PHE A 56 5.17 -7.47 3.64
N GLU A 57 6.31 -6.98 4.09
CA GLU A 57 7.53 -6.83 3.29
C GLU A 57 8.71 -7.40 4.08
N ALA A 58 9.63 -8.05 3.37
CA ALA A 58 10.83 -8.63 3.95
C ALA A 58 12.04 -7.78 3.56
N PHE A 59 12.76 -7.29 4.57
CA PHE A 59 13.95 -6.47 4.40
C PHE A 59 15.20 -7.20 4.90
N ILE A 60 16.30 -7.10 4.15
CA ILE A 60 17.65 -7.48 4.61
C ILE A 60 18.63 -6.44 4.06
N TYR A 61 19.56 -5.97 4.90
CA TYR A 61 20.57 -4.98 4.52
C TYR A 61 19.97 -3.67 3.98
N GLY A 62 18.87 -3.21 4.59
CA GLY A 62 18.18 -1.97 4.21
C GLY A 62 17.59 -2.00 2.80
N ARG A 63 17.22 -3.20 2.32
CA ARG A 63 16.64 -3.42 1.00
C ARG A 63 15.45 -4.35 1.11
N GLU A 64 14.37 -4.00 0.42
CA GLU A 64 13.25 -4.89 0.19
C GLU A 64 13.67 -6.08 -0.67
N LEU A 65 13.30 -7.29 -0.25
CA LEU A 65 13.60 -8.54 -0.94
C LEU A 65 12.36 -9.36 -1.28
N ALA A 66 11.24 -9.08 -0.60
CA ALA A 66 9.96 -9.69 -0.90
C ALA A 66 8.82 -8.82 -0.41
N ASN A 67 7.72 -8.88 -1.15
CA ASN A 67 6.43 -8.32 -0.77
C ASN A 67 5.40 -9.44 -0.85
N GLY A 68 4.45 -9.47 0.09
CA GLY A 68 3.36 -10.42 0.04
C GLY A 68 2.17 -9.94 0.86
N PHE A 69 0.98 -10.41 0.48
CA PHE A 69 -0.26 -10.03 1.15
C PHE A 69 -1.31 -11.12 1.02
N SER A 70 -2.27 -11.13 1.95
CA SER A 70 -3.54 -11.78 1.68
C SER A 70 -4.24 -11.01 0.55
N GLU A 71 -4.56 -11.72 -0.53
CA GLU A 71 -5.19 -11.13 -1.72
C GLU A 71 -6.56 -10.52 -1.41
N LEU A 72 -6.81 -9.31 -1.92
CA LEU A 72 -8.14 -8.73 -1.93
C LEU A 72 -9.01 -9.46 -2.95
N ASN A 73 -9.97 -10.23 -2.44
CA ASN A 73 -10.86 -11.06 -3.23
C ASN A 73 -12.33 -10.61 -3.18
N ASP A 74 -12.58 -9.37 -2.75
CA ASP A 74 -13.91 -8.76 -2.80
C ASP A 74 -13.96 -7.83 -4.02
N PRO A 75 -14.74 -8.15 -5.07
CA PRO A 75 -14.79 -7.35 -6.30
C PRO A 75 -15.33 -5.94 -6.06
N ILE A 76 -16.18 -5.74 -5.05
CA ILE A 76 -16.76 -4.43 -4.74
C ILE A 76 -15.71 -3.53 -4.08
N ASP A 77 -14.95 -4.04 -3.10
CA ASP A 77 -13.84 -3.30 -2.50
C ASP A 77 -12.73 -3.04 -3.53
N GLN A 78 -12.38 -4.03 -4.36
CA GLN A 78 -11.36 -3.86 -5.39
C GLN A 78 -11.73 -2.77 -6.40
N LYS A 79 -12.98 -2.75 -6.87
CA LYS A 79 -13.48 -1.69 -7.76
C LYS A 79 -13.38 -0.31 -7.11
N GLN A 80 -13.77 -0.20 -5.84
CA GLN A 80 -13.70 1.08 -5.14
C GLN A 80 -12.25 1.56 -5.01
N ARG A 81 -11.30 0.67 -4.70
CA ARG A 81 -9.88 1.01 -4.64
C ARG A 81 -9.31 1.45 -5.98
N PHE A 82 -9.71 0.83 -7.09
CA PHE A 82 -9.32 1.31 -8.42
C PHE A 82 -9.92 2.68 -8.76
N LEU A 83 -11.14 2.98 -8.33
CA LEU A 83 -11.71 4.33 -8.50
C LEU A 83 -10.94 5.39 -7.71
N ASP A 84 -10.44 5.03 -6.52
CA ASP A 84 -9.64 5.96 -5.71
C ASP A 84 -8.23 6.16 -6.30
N GLN A 85 -7.61 5.08 -6.79
CA GLN A 85 -6.34 5.14 -7.55
C GLN A 85 -6.45 6.00 -8.82
N LEU A 86 -7.60 5.96 -9.52
CA LEU A 86 -7.83 6.85 -10.66
C LEU A 86 -7.82 8.33 -10.26
N LYS A 87 -8.37 8.69 -9.09
CA LYS A 87 -8.33 10.07 -8.59
C LYS A 87 -6.92 10.49 -8.23
N GLU A 88 -6.14 9.61 -7.60
CA GLU A 88 -4.72 9.85 -7.31
C GLU A 88 -3.93 10.08 -8.60
N ARG A 89 -4.21 9.28 -9.63
CA ARG A 89 -3.62 9.45 -10.96
C ARG A 89 -3.98 10.79 -11.60
N GLU A 90 -5.24 11.20 -11.52
CA GLU A 90 -5.69 12.52 -12.00
C GLU A 90 -5.05 13.67 -11.22
N ALA A 91 -4.69 13.44 -9.95
CA ALA A 91 -3.96 14.36 -9.10
C ALA A 91 -2.43 14.38 -9.36
N GLY A 92 -1.93 13.56 -10.29
CA GLY A 92 -0.54 13.54 -10.73
C GLY A 92 0.31 12.38 -10.20
N ASP A 93 -0.30 11.37 -9.58
CA ASP A 93 0.40 10.15 -9.17
C ASP A 93 0.57 9.19 -10.36
N ASP A 94 1.76 9.19 -10.97
CA ASP A 94 2.04 8.37 -12.16
C ASP A 94 2.06 6.86 -11.86
N GLU A 95 2.31 6.47 -10.61
CA GLU A 95 2.40 5.08 -10.14
C GLU A 95 1.03 4.49 -9.81
N ALA A 96 0.00 5.33 -9.65
CA ALA A 96 -1.34 4.89 -9.35
C ALA A 96 -1.93 3.98 -10.44
N HIS A 97 -2.59 2.91 -9.99
CA HIS A 97 -3.16 1.88 -10.85
C HIS A 97 -4.29 2.42 -11.74
N ARG A 98 -4.45 1.81 -12.92
CA ARG A 98 -5.59 2.06 -13.81
C ARG A 98 -6.74 1.13 -13.46
N MET A 99 -7.96 1.53 -13.81
CA MET A 99 -9.12 0.65 -13.75
C MET A 99 -8.94 -0.53 -14.72
N ASP A 100 -9.12 -1.74 -14.20
CA ASP A 100 -9.21 -2.98 -14.97
C ASP A 100 -10.57 -3.64 -14.67
N GLU A 101 -11.55 -3.38 -15.54
CA GLU A 101 -12.91 -3.91 -15.37
C GLU A 101 -12.96 -5.43 -15.57
N ASP A 102 -12.08 -6.00 -16.39
CA ASP A 102 -12.02 -7.44 -16.63
C ASP A 102 -11.49 -8.16 -15.38
N PHE A 103 -10.45 -7.61 -14.74
CA PHE A 103 -9.95 -8.12 -13.46
C PHE A 103 -11.03 -8.07 -12.37
N VAL A 104 -11.73 -6.94 -12.23
CA VAL A 104 -12.83 -6.81 -11.25
C VAL A 104 -13.97 -7.79 -11.54
N THR A 105 -14.27 -8.04 -12.81
CA THR A 105 -15.31 -9.00 -13.22
C THR A 105 -14.92 -10.45 -12.92
N ALA A 106 -13.62 -10.75 -12.87
CA ALA A 106 -13.11 -12.08 -12.60
C ALA A 106 -13.06 -12.46 -11.11
N LEU A 107 -13.03 -11.47 -10.21
CA LEU A 107 -13.03 -11.64 -8.74
C LEU A 107 -14.39 -12.08 -8.20
#